data_AF-A0A3D3XN20-F1
#
_entry.id   AF-A0A3D3XN20-F1
#
_cell.length_a   1.000
_cell.length_b   1.000
_cell.length_c   1.000
_cell.angle_alpha   90.00
_cell.angle_beta   90.00
_cell.angle_gamma   90.00
#
_symmetry.space_group_name_H-M   'P 1'
#
loop_
_entity.id
_entity.type
_entity.pdbx_description
1 polymer ?
#
loop_
_entity_poly.entity_id
_entity_poly.type
_entity_poly.pdbx_seq_one_letter_code
_entity_poly.pdbx_strand_id
1 'polypeptide(L)'
;ILLDHAQDFTADPLSASSLHGIDIVVAAGSTGFMAQPQPDGAFNMLRPEDVSSAAYPTERKDADGHTVLVVNSEQLYRYVGNLIVGFDPEGHINFIDDRSGPVATTSEAIEALGSYIGDFKLETPAEVAAIYRSLTRTELIRDLYEVIGETTAPLNGLRADVRSRETNLGRLAADSTLWFARNYVSENGLEIPVDIALKNGGGIRSNINGPAILQLQVEAALAFNNKLGILPVTADQLIASMENAVSRYPARDGRFPQIAGMFLEYDPEKEGVSDQISLSVPSRLKTLIVYRQDGTEDVVVENYTAQGDLNRVFWLATNNFLLTGGDGYAAFKAINDNPDTQVVIPDVGEQQILKDYIQDALGGMVTLPEPLLDNRIVNIHDIPVLTAYQIHALTLFGRVTDDAASEGDFDNDGVSNYAEFHFASGSDDSDSKPMVLAGATAEGLITLSHARVAGSDATWIYEATENLSSGTWDTLIQGEHFEMVVTEQDGIEIVELQSLNTGFDSLFMRVRVE
;
A
#
# COMPACT_ATOMS: atom_id res chain seq x y z
N ILE A 1 5.84 -24.87 29.09
CA ILE A 1 5.00 -23.88 28.35
C ILE A 1 5.26 -22.48 28.90
N LEU A 2 5.61 -21.54 28.04
CA LEU A 2 5.76 -20.11 28.29
C LEU A 2 4.64 -19.36 27.55
N LEU A 3 4.06 -18.34 28.19
CA LEU A 3 3.17 -17.37 27.53
C LEU A 3 3.91 -16.03 27.50
N ASP A 4 4.03 -15.42 26.32
CA ASP A 4 4.82 -14.20 26.13
C ASP A 4 4.08 -13.15 25.27
N HIS A 5 4.45 -11.88 25.42
CA HIS A 5 3.93 -10.75 24.66
C HIS A 5 5.07 -9.79 24.21
N ALA A 6 6.26 -10.32 23.90
CA ALA A 6 7.34 -9.53 23.32
C ALA A 6 6.98 -9.03 21.91
N GLN A 7 7.25 -7.75 21.64
CA GLN A 7 6.76 -7.05 20.44
C GLN A 7 7.41 -7.50 19.11
N ASP A 8 8.43 -8.37 19.14
CA ASP A 8 9.22 -8.73 17.97
C ASP A 8 9.82 -10.14 18.09
N PHE A 9 9.10 -11.20 17.70
CA PHE A 9 9.65 -12.57 17.66
C PHE A 9 10.60 -12.80 16.47
N THR A 10 10.55 -11.92 15.46
CA THR A 10 11.36 -11.97 14.24
C THR A 10 12.79 -11.49 14.47
N ALA A 11 13.01 -10.55 15.40
CA ALA A 11 14.34 -10.06 15.82
C ALA A 11 14.90 -10.73 17.09
N ASP A 12 14.28 -11.83 17.54
CA ASP A 12 14.81 -12.79 18.52
C ASP A 12 15.26 -12.26 19.91
N PRO A 13 14.42 -11.52 20.68
CA PRO A 13 14.69 -11.15 22.07
C PRO A 13 14.62 -12.34 23.04
N LEU A 14 14.07 -13.48 22.59
CA LEU A 14 14.01 -14.76 23.30
C LEU A 14 14.49 -15.87 22.35
N SER A 15 15.79 -15.90 22.08
CA SER A 15 16.38 -17.03 21.35
C SER A 15 16.02 -18.32 22.07
N ALA A 16 15.44 -19.28 21.35
CA ALA A 16 15.06 -20.56 21.96
C ALA A 16 16.30 -21.26 22.54
N SER A 17 17.45 -21.08 21.87
CA SER A 17 18.80 -21.48 22.30
C SER A 17 19.31 -20.82 23.61
N SER A 18 18.55 -19.90 24.21
CA SER A 18 18.81 -19.34 25.56
C SER A 18 17.83 -19.88 26.61
N LEU A 19 16.81 -20.66 26.21
CA LEU A 19 15.82 -21.26 27.10
C LEU A 19 16.26 -22.67 27.50
N HIS A 20 15.84 -23.10 28.70
CA HIS A 20 16.01 -24.46 29.21
C HIS A 20 14.67 -24.95 29.76
N GLY A 21 14.23 -26.15 29.38
CA GLY A 21 13.01 -26.77 29.92
C GLY A 21 11.71 -26.03 29.56
N ILE A 22 11.66 -25.41 28.37
CA ILE A 22 10.46 -24.75 27.82
C ILE A 22 10.12 -25.40 26.48
N ASP A 23 9.11 -26.25 26.45
CA ASP A 23 8.76 -27.06 25.26
C ASP A 23 7.83 -26.31 24.29
N ILE A 24 7.08 -25.32 24.79
CA ILE A 24 6.10 -24.54 24.02
C ILE A 24 6.19 -23.08 24.42
N VAL A 25 6.23 -22.18 23.45
CA VAL A 25 6.06 -20.72 23.60
C VAL A 25 4.79 -20.30 22.86
N VAL A 26 3.81 -19.78 23.59
CA VAL A 26 2.65 -19.10 23.01
C VAL A 26 2.99 -17.62 22.98
N ALA A 27 3.30 -17.11 21.79
CA ALA A 27 3.71 -15.73 21.58
C ALA A 27 2.50 -14.83 21.30
N ALA A 28 2.67 -13.54 21.59
CA ALA A 28 1.75 -12.45 21.28
C ALA A 28 2.56 -11.14 21.14
N GLY A 29 1.91 -10.02 20.84
CA GLY A 29 2.52 -8.69 20.82
C GLY A 29 3.34 -8.35 19.57
N SER A 30 3.87 -9.35 18.89
CA SER A 30 4.43 -9.23 17.55
C SER A 30 3.37 -9.36 16.46
N THR A 31 3.69 -8.91 15.25
CA THR A 31 2.74 -8.86 14.13
C THR A 31 3.13 -9.85 13.03
N GLY A 32 2.17 -10.65 12.59
CA GLY A 32 2.38 -11.79 11.73
C GLY A 32 1.95 -13.07 12.44
N PHE A 33 0.92 -13.71 11.90
CA PHE A 33 0.39 -14.97 12.42
C PHE A 33 1.02 -16.18 11.73
N MET A 34 0.89 -17.35 12.36
CA MET A 34 1.46 -18.60 11.86
C MET A 34 0.36 -19.50 11.30
N ALA A 35 0.61 -20.16 10.16
CA ALA A 35 -0.20 -21.25 9.62
C ALA A 35 0.63 -22.15 8.70
N GLN A 36 0.18 -23.37 8.44
CA GLN A 36 0.73 -24.22 7.38
C GLN A 36 0.29 -23.74 5.99
N PRO A 37 1.09 -23.97 4.92
CA PRO A 37 0.73 -23.54 3.56
C PRO A 37 -0.50 -24.22 2.95
N GLN A 38 -0.91 -25.38 3.49
CA GLN A 38 -2.10 -26.10 3.06
C GLN A 38 -3.05 -26.31 4.25
N PRO A 39 -4.36 -26.05 4.09
CA PRO A 39 -5.35 -26.31 5.13
C PRO A 39 -5.67 -27.81 5.24
N ASP A 40 -5.83 -28.29 6.47
CA ASP A 40 -6.50 -29.57 6.79
C ASP A 40 -7.90 -29.26 7.32
N GLY A 41 -8.88 -29.26 6.41
CA GLY A 41 -10.25 -28.88 6.70
C GLY A 41 -10.33 -27.48 7.32
N ALA A 42 -10.64 -27.40 8.62
CA ALA A 42 -10.74 -26.14 9.36
C ALA A 42 -9.38 -25.58 9.85
N PHE A 43 -8.37 -26.44 9.96
CA PHE A 43 -7.07 -26.09 10.52
C PHE A 43 -6.18 -25.51 9.44
N ASN A 44 -5.55 -24.37 9.72
CA ASN A 44 -4.79 -23.58 8.74
C ASN A 44 -5.65 -23.03 7.58
N MET A 45 -6.99 -23.07 7.67
CA MET A 45 -7.88 -22.38 6.73
C MET A 45 -7.78 -20.86 6.95
N LEU A 46 -7.27 -20.15 5.95
CA LEU A 46 -7.05 -18.71 6.00
C LEU A 46 -8.22 -17.93 5.41
N ARG A 47 -8.37 -16.68 5.87
CA ARG A 47 -9.25 -15.69 5.24
C ARG A 47 -8.60 -15.23 3.93
N PRO A 48 -9.36 -14.88 2.87
CA PRO A 48 -8.80 -14.54 1.56
C PRO A 48 -7.75 -13.41 1.57
N GLU A 49 -7.84 -12.49 2.53
CA GLU A 49 -6.92 -11.37 2.71
C GLU A 49 -5.68 -11.66 3.58
N ASP A 50 -5.58 -12.84 4.20
CA ASP A 50 -4.55 -13.16 5.19
C ASP A 50 -3.46 -14.09 4.62
N VAL A 51 -2.19 -13.71 4.83
CA VAL A 51 -1.01 -14.52 4.47
C VAL A 51 -0.17 -14.81 5.71
N SER A 52 0.09 -16.09 5.98
CA SER A 52 0.88 -16.54 7.14
C SER A 52 2.33 -16.10 7.05
N SER A 53 2.89 -15.62 8.16
CA SER A 53 4.28 -15.15 8.22
C SER A 53 5.30 -16.25 8.56
N ALA A 54 4.85 -17.39 9.12
CA ALA A 54 5.66 -18.58 9.41
C ALA A 54 4.76 -19.82 9.60
N ALA A 55 5.35 -21.00 9.67
CA ALA A 55 4.64 -22.27 9.90
C ALA A 55 4.02 -22.35 11.31
N TYR A 56 2.87 -23.04 11.44
CA TYR A 56 2.23 -23.35 12.72
C TYR A 56 2.30 -24.85 13.03
N PRO A 57 2.89 -25.28 14.15
CA PRO A 57 3.84 -24.53 14.97
C PRO A 57 5.16 -24.26 14.21
N THR A 58 5.92 -23.27 14.64
CA THR A 58 7.31 -23.11 14.23
C THR A 58 8.20 -23.90 15.19
N GLU A 59 8.93 -24.88 14.69
CA GLU A 59 9.91 -25.63 15.49
C GLU A 59 11.21 -24.85 15.70
N ARG A 60 11.72 -24.87 16.93
CA ARG A 60 13.04 -24.37 17.33
C ARG A 60 13.73 -25.40 18.25
N LYS A 61 14.97 -25.12 18.65
CA LYS A 61 15.72 -25.92 19.64
C LYS A 61 16.05 -25.08 20.88
N ASP A 62 15.96 -25.71 22.04
CA ASP A 62 16.38 -25.10 23.31
C ASP A 62 17.92 -25.15 23.48
N ALA A 63 18.43 -24.59 24.58
CA ALA A 63 19.86 -24.59 24.89
C ALA A 63 20.45 -26.01 25.11
N ASP A 64 19.61 -27.00 25.45
CA ASP A 64 19.98 -28.40 25.66
C ASP A 64 19.77 -29.26 24.40
N GLY A 65 19.17 -28.70 23.33
CA GLY A 65 18.92 -29.35 22.05
C GLY A 65 17.55 -30.02 21.91
N HIS A 66 16.64 -29.84 22.87
CA HIS A 66 15.26 -30.34 22.81
C HIS A 66 14.39 -29.49 21.88
N THR A 67 13.28 -30.05 21.39
CA THR A 67 12.33 -29.32 20.52
C THR A 67 11.52 -28.31 21.33
N VAL A 68 11.46 -27.07 20.83
CA VAL A 68 10.57 -26.01 21.32
C VAL A 68 9.60 -25.63 20.21
N LEU A 69 8.31 -25.63 20.50
CA LEU A 69 7.29 -25.19 19.56
C LEU A 69 6.89 -23.74 19.85
N VAL A 70 6.97 -22.87 18.84
CA VAL A 70 6.47 -21.50 18.91
C VAL A 70 5.15 -21.42 18.14
N VAL A 71 4.13 -20.83 18.76
CA VAL A 71 2.82 -20.58 18.13
C VAL A 71 2.39 -19.14 18.33
N ASN A 72 1.81 -18.56 17.28
CA ASN A 72 1.13 -17.26 17.30
C ASN A 72 -0.13 -17.33 16.40
N SER A 73 -1.20 -16.64 16.80
CA SER A 73 -2.44 -16.51 16.04
C SER A 73 -2.79 -15.04 15.85
N GLU A 74 -3.44 -14.68 14.74
CA GLU A 74 -3.71 -13.27 14.42
C GLU A 74 -4.60 -12.58 15.46
N GLN A 75 -4.43 -11.26 15.58
CA GLN A 75 -5.12 -10.41 16.52
C GLN A 75 -6.65 -10.33 16.31
N LEU A 76 -7.33 -9.64 17.22
CA LEU A 76 -8.77 -9.31 17.14
C LEU A 76 -9.71 -10.53 17.02
N TYR A 77 -9.29 -11.70 17.54
CA TYR A 77 -10.04 -12.96 17.47
C TYR A 77 -10.39 -13.39 16.03
N ARG A 78 -9.59 -12.99 15.03
CA ARG A 78 -9.78 -13.43 13.63
C ARG A 78 -9.59 -14.94 13.45
N TYR A 79 -8.83 -15.56 14.35
CA TYR A 79 -8.57 -16.99 14.46
C TYR A 79 -8.53 -17.44 15.93
N VAL A 80 -8.68 -18.74 16.14
CA VAL A 80 -8.34 -19.42 17.40
C VAL A 80 -7.18 -20.38 17.11
N GLY A 81 -6.04 -20.21 17.79
CA GLY A 81 -4.91 -21.13 17.66
C GLY A 81 -5.22 -22.50 18.26
N ASN A 82 -5.08 -23.58 17.47
CA ASN A 82 -5.21 -24.96 17.93
C ASN A 82 -3.86 -25.69 17.80
N LEU A 83 -3.23 -26.04 18.92
CA LEU A 83 -2.00 -26.84 18.96
C LEU A 83 -2.28 -28.15 19.68
N ILE A 84 -2.04 -29.28 19.02
CA ILE A 84 -2.25 -30.62 19.57
C ILE A 84 -0.92 -31.36 19.54
N VAL A 85 -0.38 -31.69 20.72
CA VAL A 85 0.96 -32.25 20.88
C VAL A 85 0.98 -33.41 21.86
N GLY A 86 1.85 -34.38 21.60
CA GLY A 86 2.15 -35.49 22.49
C GLY A 86 3.48 -35.27 23.22
N PHE A 87 3.53 -35.75 24.46
CA PHE A 87 4.73 -35.75 25.31
C PHE A 87 5.15 -37.19 25.64
N ASP A 88 6.45 -37.42 25.79
CA ASP A 88 7.01 -38.65 26.35
C ASP A 88 6.90 -38.67 27.91
N PRO A 89 7.20 -39.79 28.58
CA PRO A 89 7.17 -39.86 30.05
C PRO A 89 8.17 -38.93 30.75
N GLU A 90 9.23 -38.52 30.05
CA GLU A 90 10.26 -37.61 30.52
C GLU A 90 9.84 -36.13 30.41
N GLY A 91 8.83 -35.83 29.60
CA GLY A 91 8.23 -34.51 29.43
C GLY A 91 8.59 -33.80 28.12
N HIS A 92 9.28 -34.46 27.18
CA HIS A 92 9.64 -33.87 25.89
C HIS A 92 8.58 -34.12 24.82
N ILE A 93 8.48 -33.21 23.85
CA ILE A 93 7.56 -33.35 22.72
C ILE A 93 8.00 -34.49 21.80
N ASN A 94 7.10 -35.45 21.57
CA ASN A 94 7.33 -36.63 20.73
C ASN A 94 6.37 -36.76 19.54
N PHE A 95 5.34 -35.93 19.48
CA PHE A 95 4.30 -35.95 18.45
C PHE A 95 3.66 -34.56 18.30
N ILE A 96 3.32 -34.20 17.07
CA ILE A 96 2.48 -33.05 16.72
C ILE A 96 1.39 -33.60 15.80
N ASP A 97 0.13 -33.30 16.10
CA ASP A 97 -1.01 -33.73 15.28
C ASP A 97 -1.15 -32.80 14.07
N ASP A 98 -1.41 -33.35 12.88
CA ASP A 98 -1.57 -32.60 11.62
C ASP A 98 -2.71 -31.57 11.69
N ARG A 99 -3.68 -31.78 12.59
CA ARG A 99 -4.75 -30.81 12.92
C ARG A 99 -4.28 -29.59 13.73
N SER A 100 -2.96 -29.42 13.91
CA SER A 100 -2.39 -28.22 14.52
C SER A 100 -2.37 -27.07 13.51
N GLY A 101 -2.99 -25.95 13.89
CA GLY A 101 -3.15 -24.77 13.04
C GLY A 101 -4.13 -23.77 13.65
N PRO A 102 -4.12 -22.50 13.20
CA PRO A 102 -5.20 -21.59 13.53
C PRO A 102 -6.49 -22.02 12.81
N VAL A 103 -7.63 -21.87 13.48
CA VAL A 103 -8.97 -22.00 12.87
C VAL A 103 -9.57 -20.61 12.73
N ALA A 104 -9.94 -20.20 11.52
CA ALA A 104 -10.54 -18.89 11.30
C ALA A 104 -11.92 -18.78 11.96
N THR A 105 -12.28 -17.58 12.43
CA THR A 105 -13.63 -17.28 12.95
C THR A 105 -14.59 -16.89 11.82
N THR A 106 -14.50 -17.56 10.67
CA THR A 106 -15.42 -17.43 9.52
C THR A 106 -16.48 -18.53 9.56
N SER A 107 -17.63 -18.30 8.91
CA SER A 107 -18.68 -19.31 8.80
C SER A 107 -18.18 -20.61 8.15
N GLU A 108 -17.34 -20.50 7.12
CA GLU A 108 -16.75 -21.61 6.38
C GLU A 108 -15.82 -22.47 7.26
N ALA A 109 -14.90 -21.86 7.99
CA ALA A 109 -14.00 -22.58 8.90
C ALA A 109 -14.76 -23.20 10.08
N ILE A 110 -15.82 -22.55 10.56
CA ILE A 110 -16.73 -23.09 11.59
C ILE A 110 -17.51 -24.31 11.07
N GLU A 111 -18.01 -24.26 9.83
CA GLU A 111 -18.68 -25.38 9.18
C GLU A 111 -17.73 -26.56 8.94
N ALA A 112 -16.52 -26.29 8.43
CA ALA A 112 -15.46 -27.26 8.29
C ALA A 112 -15.10 -27.91 9.65
N LEU A 113 -15.00 -27.11 10.74
CA LEU A 113 -14.69 -27.61 12.07
C LEU A 113 -15.80 -28.53 12.60
N GLY A 114 -17.05 -28.27 12.23
CA GLY A 114 -18.21 -29.14 12.47
C GLY A 114 -17.95 -30.62 12.13
N SER A 115 -17.20 -30.87 11.06
CA SER A 115 -16.86 -32.24 10.61
C SER A 115 -15.95 -33.00 11.58
N TYR A 116 -15.18 -32.30 12.42
CA TYR A 116 -14.23 -32.89 13.37
C TYR A 116 -14.80 -33.05 14.79
N ILE A 117 -15.88 -32.31 15.12
CA ILE A 117 -16.50 -32.27 16.45
C ILE A 117 -17.81 -33.10 16.55
N GLY A 118 -18.24 -33.71 15.44
CA GLY A 118 -19.34 -34.68 15.40
C GLY A 118 -20.70 -34.07 15.74
N ASP A 119 -21.47 -34.70 16.62
CA ASP A 119 -22.79 -34.22 17.04
C ASP A 119 -22.75 -32.91 17.87
N PHE A 120 -21.55 -32.39 18.21
CA PHE A 120 -21.41 -31.14 18.93
C PHE A 120 -21.70 -29.95 18.00
N LYS A 121 -22.84 -29.29 18.22
CA LYS A 121 -23.22 -28.10 17.45
C LYS A 121 -22.45 -26.86 17.92
N LEU A 122 -21.55 -26.34 17.10
CA LEU A 122 -20.83 -25.10 17.37
C LEU A 122 -21.78 -23.89 17.17
N GLU A 123 -22.42 -23.44 18.25
CA GLU A 123 -23.25 -22.23 18.28
C GLU A 123 -22.73 -21.22 19.30
N THR A 124 -22.93 -19.93 19.04
CA THR A 124 -22.69 -18.88 20.04
C THR A 124 -23.56 -19.13 21.28
N PRO A 125 -22.98 -19.36 22.47
CA PRO A 125 -23.76 -19.67 23.66
C PRO A 125 -24.79 -18.59 23.97
N ALA A 126 -26.01 -18.99 24.34
CA ALA A 126 -27.13 -18.05 24.52
C ALA A 126 -26.83 -16.95 25.56
N GLU A 127 -26.05 -17.27 26.59
CA GLU A 127 -25.53 -16.34 27.60
C GLU A 127 -24.53 -15.33 27.02
N VAL A 128 -23.52 -15.79 26.27
CA VAL A 128 -22.55 -14.92 25.57
C VAL A 128 -23.29 -13.96 24.62
N ALA A 129 -24.25 -14.48 23.86
CA ALA A 129 -25.08 -13.66 22.98
C ALA A 129 -25.99 -12.68 23.75
N ALA A 130 -26.42 -13.01 24.97
CA ALA A 130 -27.22 -12.13 25.82
C ALA A 130 -26.36 -11.03 26.47
N ILE A 131 -25.12 -11.34 26.86
CA ILE A 131 -24.13 -10.37 27.35
C ILE A 131 -23.79 -9.39 26.21
N TYR A 132 -23.45 -9.89 25.02
CA TYR A 132 -23.20 -9.06 23.84
C TYR A 132 -24.38 -8.12 23.54
N ARG A 133 -25.62 -8.63 23.46
CA ARG A 133 -26.83 -7.80 23.25
C ARG A 133 -27.12 -6.82 24.38
N SER A 134 -26.57 -7.02 25.57
CA SER A 134 -26.71 -6.08 26.69
C SER A 134 -25.65 -4.99 26.59
N LEU A 135 -24.41 -5.36 26.23
CA LEU A 135 -23.32 -4.42 25.95
C LEU A 135 -23.67 -3.49 24.79
N THR A 136 -24.18 -4.00 23.67
CA THR A 136 -24.56 -3.18 22.49
C THR A 136 -25.76 -2.25 22.70
N ARG A 137 -26.42 -2.32 23.86
CA ARG A 137 -27.46 -1.37 24.28
C ARG A 137 -26.96 -0.28 25.23
N THR A 138 -25.71 -0.38 25.69
CA THR A 138 -25.08 0.73 26.41
C THR A 138 -24.80 1.86 25.44
N GLU A 139 -24.88 3.11 25.91
CA GLU A 139 -24.60 4.30 25.10
C GLU A 139 -23.22 4.22 24.44
N LEU A 140 -22.18 3.92 25.23
CA LEU A 140 -20.82 3.73 24.74
C LEU A 140 -20.73 2.79 23.54
N ILE A 141 -21.29 1.58 23.62
CA ILE A 141 -21.20 0.63 22.51
C ILE A 141 -22.15 1.00 21.36
N ARG A 142 -23.34 1.57 21.64
CA ARG A 142 -24.27 2.04 20.61
C ARG A 142 -23.59 3.07 19.71
N ASP A 143 -22.87 4.01 20.30
CA ASP A 143 -22.25 5.13 19.59
C ASP A 143 -21.05 4.65 18.75
N LEU A 144 -20.36 3.57 19.16
CA LEU A 144 -19.39 2.86 18.31
C LEU A 144 -20.02 2.26 17.03
N TYR A 145 -21.32 1.97 17.01
CA TYR A 145 -22.05 1.53 15.80
C TYR A 145 -22.70 2.70 15.03
N GLU A 146 -22.39 3.96 15.35
CA GLU A 146 -22.75 5.09 14.50
C GLU A 146 -22.08 4.96 13.12
N VAL A 147 -22.88 5.09 12.05
CA VAL A 147 -22.36 5.21 10.68
C VAL A 147 -21.95 6.66 10.49
N ILE A 148 -20.64 6.91 10.31
CA ILE A 148 -20.11 8.26 10.11
C ILE A 148 -19.99 8.63 8.64
N GLY A 149 -20.02 7.65 7.73
CA GLY A 149 -19.98 7.82 6.28
C GLY A 149 -19.98 6.49 5.55
N GLU A 150 -19.73 6.51 4.25
CA GLU A 150 -19.60 5.34 3.37
C GLU A 150 -18.31 5.41 2.54
N THR A 151 -17.89 4.28 1.97
CA THR A 151 -16.74 4.21 1.06
C THR A 151 -16.97 3.25 -0.11
N THR A 152 -16.41 3.58 -1.28
CA THR A 152 -16.50 2.74 -2.49
C THR A 152 -15.61 1.50 -2.45
N ALA A 153 -14.61 1.45 -1.56
CA ALA A 153 -13.62 0.37 -1.49
C ALA A 153 -13.07 0.24 -0.05
N PRO A 154 -12.55 -0.94 0.35
CA PRO A 154 -11.89 -1.10 1.65
C PRO A 154 -10.72 -0.11 1.82
N LEU A 155 -10.63 0.52 2.99
CA LEU A 155 -9.53 1.41 3.35
C LEU A 155 -8.44 0.61 4.09
N ASN A 156 -7.25 0.56 3.49
CA ASN A 156 -6.13 -0.28 3.85
C ASN A 156 -5.30 0.33 4.99
N GLY A 157 -5.48 -0.23 6.19
CA GLY A 157 -4.69 0.04 7.39
C GLY A 157 -3.78 -1.12 7.79
N LEU A 158 -3.45 -2.04 6.87
CA LEU A 158 -2.62 -3.20 7.17
C LEU A 158 -1.22 -2.75 7.55
N ARG A 159 -0.68 -3.28 8.65
CA ARG A 159 0.69 -2.96 9.13
C ARG A 159 1.77 -3.20 8.07
N ALA A 160 1.57 -4.20 7.21
CA ALA A 160 2.51 -4.51 6.14
C ALA A 160 2.63 -3.35 5.13
N ASP A 161 1.54 -2.63 4.90
CA ASP A 161 1.37 -1.66 3.82
C ASP A 161 1.57 -0.23 4.32
N VAL A 162 0.86 0.19 5.38
CA VAL A 162 0.99 1.56 5.94
C VAL A 162 2.39 1.88 6.46
N ARG A 163 3.25 0.86 6.56
CA ARG A 163 4.65 0.96 7.01
C ARG A 163 5.70 0.69 5.92
N SER A 164 5.27 0.62 4.66
CA SER A 164 6.15 0.36 3.51
C SER A 164 5.79 1.19 2.28
N ARG A 165 4.53 1.58 2.11
CA ARG A 165 4.02 2.34 0.96
C ARG A 165 2.94 3.33 1.40
N GLU A 166 2.55 4.23 0.50
CA GLU A 166 1.30 4.98 0.68
C GLU A 166 0.09 4.02 0.60
N THR A 167 -0.93 4.25 1.43
CA THR A 167 -2.22 3.54 1.33
C THR A 167 -3.38 4.53 1.29
N ASN A 168 -4.55 4.12 0.79
CA ASN A 168 -5.74 4.97 0.76
C ASN A 168 -6.18 5.45 2.16
N LEU A 169 -6.06 4.62 3.21
CA LEU A 169 -6.34 5.03 4.59
C LEU A 169 -5.24 5.94 5.15
N GLY A 170 -3.98 5.70 4.80
CA GLY A 170 -2.85 6.56 5.16
C GLY A 170 -2.99 7.96 4.58
N ARG A 171 -3.29 8.04 3.28
CA ARG A 171 -3.67 9.27 2.58
C ARG A 171 -4.83 9.98 3.24
N LEU A 172 -5.94 9.28 3.51
CA LEU A 172 -7.12 9.83 4.14
C LEU A 172 -6.83 10.39 5.55
N ALA A 173 -5.98 9.71 6.33
CA ALA A 173 -5.55 10.18 7.66
C ALA A 173 -4.63 11.42 7.57
N ALA A 174 -3.77 11.52 6.56
CA ALA A 174 -2.93 12.70 6.35
C ALA A 174 -3.74 13.89 5.79
N ASP A 175 -4.64 13.66 4.83
CA ASP A 175 -5.49 14.70 4.22
C ASP A 175 -6.49 15.29 5.22
N SER A 176 -7.13 14.45 6.05
CA SER A 176 -8.00 14.91 7.16
C SER A 176 -7.23 15.76 8.18
N THR A 177 -6.00 15.34 8.51
CA THR A 177 -5.07 16.09 9.39
C THR A 177 -4.74 17.46 8.81
N LEU A 178 -4.42 17.55 7.51
CA LEU A 178 -4.12 18.81 6.83
C LEU A 178 -5.34 19.73 6.72
N TRP A 179 -6.49 19.18 6.34
CA TRP A 179 -7.76 19.91 6.25
C TRP A 179 -8.17 20.51 7.59
N PHE A 180 -8.18 19.70 8.66
CA PHE A 180 -8.57 20.16 9.98
C PHE A 180 -7.60 21.23 10.50
N ALA A 181 -6.29 21.04 10.32
CA ALA A 181 -5.29 22.03 10.73
C ALA A 181 -5.50 23.38 10.04
N ARG A 182 -5.78 23.39 8.73
CA ARG A 182 -6.08 24.61 7.94
C ARG A 182 -7.37 25.30 8.42
N ASN A 183 -8.42 24.54 8.70
CA ASN A 183 -9.67 25.11 9.24
C ASN A 183 -9.45 25.69 10.64
N TYR A 184 -8.80 24.93 11.53
CA TYR A 184 -8.55 25.36 12.91
C TYR A 184 -7.78 26.68 12.98
N VAL A 185 -6.69 26.85 12.20
CA VAL A 185 -5.93 28.11 12.21
C VAL A 185 -6.77 29.27 11.66
N SER A 186 -7.56 29.04 10.61
CA SER A 186 -8.46 30.03 10.02
C SER A 186 -9.55 30.49 11.00
N GLU A 187 -10.26 29.55 11.61
CA GLU A 187 -11.36 29.80 12.56
C GLU A 187 -10.90 30.50 13.84
N ASN A 188 -9.67 30.23 14.28
CA ASN A 188 -9.06 30.87 15.45
C ASN A 188 -8.28 32.16 15.12
N GLY A 189 -8.29 32.61 13.85
CA GLY A 189 -7.64 33.85 13.43
C GLY A 189 -6.10 33.82 13.51
N LEU A 190 -5.50 32.63 13.37
CA LEU A 190 -4.06 32.43 13.36
C LEU A 190 -3.52 32.56 11.93
N GLU A 191 -2.61 33.51 11.69
CA GLU A 191 -1.96 33.74 10.38
C GLU A 191 -0.87 32.68 10.10
N ILE A 192 -1.26 31.41 10.10
CA ILE A 192 -0.39 30.24 9.93
C ILE A 192 -0.73 29.54 8.59
N PRO A 193 0.16 29.56 7.58
CA PRO A 193 -0.05 28.87 6.32
C PRO A 193 0.34 27.39 6.47
N VAL A 194 -0.58 26.52 6.92
CA VAL A 194 -0.33 25.08 7.07
C VAL A 194 -0.17 24.44 5.70
N ASP A 195 1.08 24.24 5.30
CA ASP A 195 1.45 23.69 4.00
C ASP A 195 1.16 22.19 3.92
N ILE A 196 1.57 21.44 4.93
CA ILE A 196 1.73 19.97 4.85
C ILE A 196 1.21 19.23 6.07
N ALA A 197 0.93 17.94 5.93
CA ALA A 197 0.69 17.06 7.07
C ALA A 197 1.42 15.72 6.95
N LEU A 198 1.78 15.15 8.10
CA LEU A 198 2.42 13.85 8.23
C LEU A 198 1.75 13.00 9.31
N LYS A 199 1.48 11.74 8.96
CA LYS A 199 1.01 10.69 9.85
C LYS A 199 1.95 9.49 9.75
N ASN A 200 2.49 9.00 10.88
CA ASN A 200 3.29 7.78 10.89
C ASN A 200 2.41 6.54 10.76
N GLY A 201 2.84 5.56 9.95
CA GLY A 201 2.16 4.27 9.77
C GLY A 201 2.02 3.47 11.06
N GLY A 202 2.88 3.70 12.05
CA GLY A 202 2.77 3.15 13.41
C GLY A 202 1.48 3.53 14.13
N GLY A 203 0.90 4.69 13.77
CA GLY A 203 -0.36 5.20 14.31
C GLY A 203 -1.62 4.68 13.63
N ILE A 204 -1.51 3.95 12.51
CA ILE A 204 -2.65 3.31 11.82
C ILE A 204 -2.62 1.82 12.15
N ARG A 205 -3.75 1.29 12.66
CA ARG A 205 -3.80 0.03 13.42
C ARG A 205 -4.75 -1.04 12.87
N SER A 206 -5.68 -0.66 11.99
CA SER A 206 -6.71 -1.54 11.43
C SER A 206 -7.23 -0.99 10.10
N ASN A 207 -7.77 -1.88 9.27
CA ASN A 207 -8.54 -1.54 8.06
C ASN A 207 -9.93 -0.98 8.43
N ILE A 208 -10.54 -0.29 7.47
CA ILE A 208 -11.97 0.04 7.43
C ILE A 208 -12.57 -0.64 6.20
N ASN A 209 -13.32 -1.73 6.39
CA ASN A 209 -13.70 -2.61 5.28
C ASN A 209 -14.84 -2.06 4.39
N GLY A 210 -15.61 -1.08 4.87
CA GLY A 210 -16.80 -0.58 4.17
C GLY A 210 -17.94 -1.61 4.01
N PRO A 211 -18.96 -1.32 3.18
CA PRO A 211 -19.18 -0.02 2.53
C PRO A 211 -19.55 1.07 3.54
N ALA A 212 -20.25 0.74 4.63
CA ALA A 212 -20.47 1.67 5.74
C ALA A 212 -19.18 1.83 6.58
N ILE A 213 -18.86 3.07 6.94
CA ILE A 213 -17.78 3.44 7.87
C ILE A 213 -18.42 3.63 9.24
N LEU A 214 -18.08 2.77 10.19
CA LEU A 214 -18.53 2.88 11.58
C LEU A 214 -17.53 3.65 12.44
N GLN A 215 -18.02 4.35 13.45
CA GLN A 215 -17.19 4.96 14.50
C GLN A 215 -16.19 3.95 15.09
N LEU A 216 -16.64 2.71 15.38
CA LEU A 216 -15.79 1.59 15.84
C LEU A 216 -14.58 1.33 14.92
N GLN A 217 -14.76 1.46 13.60
CA GLN A 217 -13.68 1.19 12.64
C GLN A 217 -12.68 2.35 12.60
N VAL A 218 -13.12 3.60 12.75
CA VAL A 218 -12.22 4.75 12.93
C VAL A 218 -11.47 4.64 14.25
N GLU A 219 -12.14 4.27 15.35
CA GLU A 219 -11.46 4.06 16.63
C GLU A 219 -10.48 2.90 16.57
N ALA A 220 -10.82 1.78 15.91
CA ALA A 220 -9.90 0.67 15.71
C ALA A 220 -8.71 1.04 14.80
N ALA A 221 -8.93 1.86 13.76
CA ALA A 221 -7.88 2.33 12.86
C ALA A 221 -6.93 3.30 13.54
N LEU A 222 -7.45 4.24 14.33
CA LEU A 222 -6.72 5.34 14.99
C LEU A 222 -6.76 5.18 16.52
N ALA A 223 -6.45 3.98 17.00
CA ALA A 223 -6.68 3.54 18.38
C ALA A 223 -5.98 4.34 19.49
N PHE A 224 -4.94 5.10 19.17
CA PHE A 224 -4.27 5.97 20.13
C PHE A 224 -4.97 7.32 20.33
N ASN A 225 -5.82 7.74 19.38
CA ASN A 225 -6.50 9.04 19.36
C ASN A 225 -5.57 10.22 19.74
N ASN A 226 -4.34 10.23 19.24
CA ASN A 226 -3.37 11.29 19.51
C ASN A 226 -3.93 12.66 19.11
N LYS A 227 -3.46 13.71 19.78
CA LYS A 227 -3.92 15.08 19.50
C LYS A 227 -3.23 15.64 18.27
N LEU A 228 -3.92 16.54 17.57
CA LEU A 228 -3.31 17.36 16.52
C LEU A 228 -2.21 18.26 17.09
N GLY A 229 -1.14 18.42 16.34
CA GLY A 229 -0.06 19.34 16.58
C GLY A 229 0.32 20.05 15.29
N ILE A 230 0.53 21.36 15.35
CA ILE A 230 0.91 22.21 14.21
C ILE A 230 2.18 22.97 14.60
N LEU A 231 3.26 22.78 13.85
CA LEU A 231 4.58 23.36 14.15
C LEU A 231 5.29 23.89 12.89
N PRO A 232 6.13 24.94 13.02
CA PRO A 232 7.01 25.37 11.94
C PRO A 232 8.21 24.42 11.87
N VAL A 233 8.55 23.95 10.67
CA VAL A 233 9.76 23.17 10.38
C VAL A 233 10.60 23.93 9.34
N THR A 234 11.91 24.06 9.56
CA THR A 234 12.83 24.55 8.53
C THR A 234 13.08 23.45 7.49
N ALA A 235 13.61 23.80 6.31
CA ALA A 235 13.84 22.83 5.24
C ALA A 235 14.83 21.72 5.66
N ASP A 236 15.89 22.05 6.41
CA ASP A 236 16.83 21.05 6.94
C ASP A 236 16.22 20.15 8.04
N GLN A 237 15.31 20.68 8.85
CA GLN A 237 14.51 19.88 9.79
C GLN A 237 13.53 18.96 9.07
N LEU A 238 12.91 19.42 7.98
CA LEU A 238 12.00 18.64 7.15
C LEU A 238 12.76 17.51 6.42
N ILE A 239 13.93 17.79 5.86
CA ILE A 239 14.82 16.77 5.26
C ILE A 239 15.19 15.70 6.30
N ALA A 240 15.67 16.11 7.49
CA ALA A 240 15.99 15.18 8.57
C ALA A 240 14.79 14.31 8.99
N SER A 241 13.60 14.90 9.02
CA SER A 241 12.36 14.20 9.38
C SER A 241 11.94 13.18 8.31
N MET A 242 12.06 13.52 7.03
CA MET A 242 11.70 12.62 5.91
C MET A 242 12.75 11.52 5.72
N GLU A 243 14.05 11.81 5.89
CA GLU A 243 15.11 10.79 5.97
C GLU A 243 14.81 9.79 7.10
N ASN A 244 14.51 10.28 8.31
CA ASN A 244 14.10 9.40 9.41
C ASN A 244 12.90 8.56 8.99
N ALA A 245 11.87 9.13 8.38
CA ALA A 245 10.67 8.43 7.98
C ALA A 245 10.95 7.21 7.07
N VAL A 246 11.90 7.30 6.13
CA VAL A 246 12.26 6.18 5.22
C VAL A 246 13.50 5.37 5.66
N SER A 247 14.21 5.82 6.70
CA SER A 247 15.49 5.25 7.18
C SER A 247 15.52 3.75 7.46
N ARG A 248 14.39 3.18 7.88
CA ARG A 248 14.26 1.76 8.25
C ARG A 248 13.50 0.91 7.24
N TYR A 249 13.09 1.45 6.09
CA TYR A 249 12.57 0.61 5.01
C TYR A 249 13.66 -0.41 4.59
N PRO A 250 13.34 -1.71 4.38
CA PRO A 250 12.00 -2.32 4.31
C PRO A 250 11.45 -2.95 5.61
N ALA A 251 12.02 -2.66 6.79
CA ALA A 251 11.71 -3.35 8.06
C ALA A 251 10.29 -3.12 8.64
N ARG A 252 9.38 -2.45 7.91
CA ARG A 252 7.99 -2.17 8.32
C ARG A 252 7.91 -1.50 9.71
N ASP A 253 8.81 -0.56 9.96
CA ASP A 253 8.92 0.23 11.18
C ASP A 253 7.76 1.25 11.29
N GLY A 254 7.37 1.64 12.51
CA GLY A 254 6.26 2.57 12.73
C GLY A 254 6.49 3.94 12.08
N ARG A 255 7.74 4.36 11.92
CA ARG A 255 8.14 5.69 11.45
C ARG A 255 7.76 6.05 10.01
N PHE A 256 7.44 5.06 9.17
CA PHE A 256 7.15 5.26 7.75
C PHE A 256 6.05 6.32 7.56
N PRO A 257 6.19 7.27 6.63
CA PRO A 257 5.28 8.40 6.54
C PRO A 257 4.02 8.04 5.74
N GLN A 258 2.94 8.76 6.03
CA GLN A 258 1.75 8.92 5.20
C GLN A 258 1.53 10.45 5.15
N ILE A 259 1.34 11.00 3.95
CA ILE A 259 1.62 12.43 3.71
C ILE A 259 0.49 13.16 2.97
N ALA A 260 0.37 14.45 3.26
CA ALA A 260 -0.50 15.39 2.55
C ALA A 260 0.22 16.71 2.30
N GLY A 261 -0.06 17.34 1.16
CA GLY A 261 0.59 18.59 0.74
C GLY A 261 2.06 18.44 0.31
N MET A 262 2.58 17.22 0.15
CA MET A 262 3.96 17.00 -0.32
C MET A 262 4.05 15.78 -1.25
N PHE A 263 5.16 15.69 -1.98
CA PHE A 263 5.58 14.54 -2.79
C PHE A 263 7.00 14.12 -2.38
N LEU A 264 7.26 12.81 -2.35
CA LEU A 264 8.47 12.20 -1.81
C LEU A 264 8.93 11.02 -2.69
N GLU A 265 10.07 11.13 -3.37
CA GLU A 265 10.81 9.99 -3.91
C GLU A 265 11.98 9.63 -2.99
N TYR A 266 12.16 8.34 -2.71
CA TYR A 266 13.29 7.84 -1.94
C TYR A 266 13.95 6.58 -2.52
N ASP A 267 15.23 6.43 -2.19
CA ASP A 267 16.13 5.35 -2.57
C ASP A 267 16.49 4.50 -1.34
N PRO A 268 15.89 3.32 -1.16
CA PRO A 268 16.21 2.42 -0.06
C PRO A 268 17.59 1.73 -0.17
N GLU A 269 18.29 1.76 -1.31
CA GLU A 269 19.66 1.24 -1.40
C GLU A 269 20.69 2.17 -0.76
N LYS A 270 20.35 3.47 -0.62
CA LYS A 270 21.17 4.43 0.12
C LYS A 270 21.08 4.25 1.64
N GLU A 271 22.11 4.72 2.33
CA GLU A 271 22.23 4.62 3.79
C GLU A 271 21.09 5.38 4.49
N GLY A 272 20.34 4.69 5.36
CA GLY A 272 19.23 5.28 6.09
C GLY A 272 19.69 6.21 7.21
N VAL A 273 19.43 7.51 7.09
CA VAL A 273 19.75 8.51 8.12
C VAL A 273 18.57 8.68 9.07
N SER A 274 18.79 8.60 10.39
CA SER A 274 17.71 8.65 11.39
C SER A 274 18.09 9.48 12.63
N ASP A 275 17.07 9.81 13.43
CA ASP A 275 17.19 10.50 14.73
C ASP A 275 17.93 11.85 14.69
N GLN A 276 18.00 12.50 13.52
CA GLN A 276 18.61 13.82 13.34
C GLN A 276 17.63 14.96 13.65
N ILE A 277 18.15 16.06 14.18
CA ILE A 277 17.37 17.30 14.40
C ILE A 277 17.30 18.13 13.11
N SER A 278 18.38 18.21 12.35
CA SER A 278 18.38 18.79 11.01
C SER A 278 19.46 18.18 10.12
N LEU A 279 19.29 18.26 8.80
CA LEU A 279 20.17 17.65 7.81
C LEU A 279 20.19 18.49 6.53
N SER A 280 21.39 18.86 6.07
CA SER A 280 21.61 19.66 4.86
C SER A 280 22.00 18.84 3.62
N VAL A 281 22.36 17.58 3.79
CA VAL A 281 22.76 16.65 2.73
C VAL A 281 21.87 15.41 2.82
N PRO A 282 20.87 15.26 1.94
CA PRO A 282 20.06 14.06 1.85
C PRO A 282 20.90 12.81 1.55
N SER A 283 20.40 11.66 2.00
CA SER A 283 20.88 10.33 1.66
C SER A 283 19.80 9.59 0.87
N ARG A 284 18.76 9.05 1.52
CA ARG A 284 17.69 8.32 0.83
C ARG A 284 16.78 9.22 0.00
N LEU A 285 16.56 10.49 0.37
CA LEU A 285 15.61 11.34 -0.37
C LEU A 285 16.19 11.74 -1.73
N LYS A 286 15.58 11.26 -2.81
CA LYS A 286 15.90 11.67 -4.18
C LYS A 286 15.20 12.98 -4.51
N THR A 287 13.91 13.06 -4.20
CA THR A 287 13.05 14.21 -4.50
C THR A 287 12.12 14.47 -3.30
N LEU A 288 11.97 15.73 -2.90
CA LEU A 288 10.99 16.17 -1.91
C LEU A 288 10.43 17.51 -2.36
N ILE A 289 9.12 17.57 -2.61
CA ILE A 289 8.42 18.78 -3.05
C ILE A 289 7.31 19.07 -2.04
N VAL A 290 7.17 20.33 -1.65
CA VAL A 290 6.06 20.81 -0.82
C VAL A 290 5.12 21.67 -1.67
N TYR A 291 3.84 21.32 -1.65
CA TYR A 291 2.74 22.10 -2.21
C TYR A 291 2.23 23.07 -1.13
N ARG A 292 2.69 24.32 -1.20
CA ARG A 292 2.37 25.38 -0.24
C ARG A 292 0.86 25.66 -0.19
N GLN A 293 0.39 26.19 0.94
CA GLN A 293 -1.05 26.54 1.07
C GLN A 293 -1.53 27.58 0.03
N ASP A 294 -0.64 28.43 -0.48
CA ASP A 294 -0.94 29.41 -1.53
C ASP A 294 -0.97 28.81 -2.96
N GLY A 295 -0.71 27.50 -3.10
CA GLY A 295 -0.66 26.78 -4.37
C GLY A 295 0.71 26.82 -5.08
N THR A 296 1.75 27.39 -4.46
CA THR A 296 3.11 27.35 -5.00
C THR A 296 3.81 26.01 -4.73
N GLU A 297 4.69 25.60 -5.64
CA GLU A 297 5.54 24.42 -5.47
C GLU A 297 6.91 24.85 -4.93
N ASP A 298 7.34 24.25 -3.82
CA ASP A 298 8.63 24.47 -3.19
C ASP A 298 9.43 23.16 -3.22
N VAL A 299 10.41 23.08 -4.12
CA VAL A 299 11.33 21.94 -4.24
C VAL A 299 12.32 22.02 -3.08
N VAL A 300 12.28 21.03 -2.18
CA VAL A 300 13.14 20.93 -0.99
C VAL A 300 14.37 20.08 -1.27
N VAL A 301 14.18 18.96 -1.98
CA VAL A 301 15.25 18.09 -2.46
C VAL A 301 15.00 17.77 -3.92
N GLU A 302 16.05 17.81 -4.73
CA GLU A 302 16.06 17.35 -6.12
C GLU A 302 17.38 16.62 -6.38
N ASN A 303 17.31 15.41 -6.96
CA ASN A 303 18.46 14.56 -7.26
C ASN A 303 19.44 14.44 -6.08
N TYR A 304 18.92 14.09 -4.90
CA TYR A 304 19.67 13.94 -3.63
C TYR A 304 20.36 15.23 -3.13
N THR A 305 20.03 16.39 -3.72
CA THR A 305 20.61 17.68 -3.35
C THR A 305 19.54 18.58 -2.74
N ALA A 306 19.80 19.11 -1.54
CA ALA A 306 18.90 20.06 -0.91
C ALA A 306 18.89 21.41 -1.66
N GLN A 307 17.69 21.96 -1.87
CA GLN A 307 17.47 23.13 -2.71
C GLN A 307 17.05 24.35 -1.88
N GLY A 308 17.40 25.56 -2.34
CA GLY A 308 16.99 26.83 -1.74
C GLY A 308 17.67 27.17 -0.40
N ASP A 309 17.10 28.13 0.35
CA ASP A 309 17.55 28.43 1.72
C ASP A 309 17.04 27.36 2.68
N LEU A 310 17.96 26.71 3.39
CA LEU A 310 17.63 25.65 4.35
C LEU A 310 16.85 26.14 5.57
N ASN A 311 16.92 27.44 5.88
CA ASN A 311 16.21 28.06 7.00
C ASN A 311 14.77 28.46 6.66
N ARG A 312 14.33 28.31 5.40
CA ARG A 312 12.93 28.63 5.03
C ARG A 312 11.97 27.70 5.75
N VAL A 313 10.88 28.28 6.25
CA VAL A 313 9.92 27.59 7.11
C VAL A 313 8.76 27.03 6.28
N PHE A 314 8.32 25.84 6.64
CA PHE A 314 7.05 25.22 6.26
C PHE A 314 6.24 25.00 7.54
N TRP A 315 4.92 25.09 7.48
CA TRP A 315 4.09 24.67 8.62
C TRP A 315 3.54 23.27 8.39
N LEU A 316 3.83 22.39 9.33
CA LEU A 316 3.49 20.98 9.29
C LEU A 316 2.43 20.66 10.35
N ALA A 317 1.42 19.88 9.98
CA ALA A 317 0.44 19.29 10.87
C ALA A 317 0.75 17.80 11.10
N THR A 318 0.70 17.35 12.35
CA THR A 318 0.99 15.96 12.72
C THR A 318 0.32 15.58 14.04
N ASN A 319 0.61 14.40 14.57
CA ASN A 319 0.13 13.94 15.85
C ASN A 319 1.10 14.22 17.00
N ASN A 320 0.59 14.39 18.21
CA ASN A 320 1.41 14.76 19.37
C ASN A 320 2.39 13.67 19.84
N PHE A 321 2.22 12.40 19.45
CA PHE A 321 3.24 11.38 19.67
C PHE A 321 4.52 11.71 18.88
N LEU A 322 4.41 12.09 17.60
CA LEU A 322 5.56 12.53 16.81
C LEU A 322 6.13 13.87 17.30
N LEU A 323 5.29 14.82 17.76
CA LEU A 323 5.78 16.05 18.41
C LEU A 323 6.72 15.77 19.60
N THR A 324 6.48 14.68 20.35
CA THR A 324 7.34 14.31 21.49
C THR A 324 8.59 13.51 21.09
N GLY A 325 8.86 13.32 19.80
CA GLY A 325 9.99 12.56 19.28
C GLY A 325 9.72 11.06 19.12
N GLY A 326 8.44 10.64 19.16
CA GLY A 326 8.03 9.29 18.81
C GLY A 326 8.56 8.86 17.44
N ASP A 327 8.83 7.56 17.26
CA ASP A 327 9.34 6.97 16.02
C ASP A 327 10.64 7.60 15.43
N GLY A 328 11.39 8.36 16.24
CA GLY A 328 12.68 8.95 15.85
C GLY A 328 12.59 10.34 15.23
N TYR A 329 11.43 11.01 15.31
CA TYR A 329 11.22 12.37 14.81
C TYR A 329 11.86 13.43 15.74
N ALA A 330 13.18 13.35 15.92
CA ALA A 330 13.97 14.19 16.83
C ALA A 330 13.87 15.69 16.52
N ALA A 331 13.74 16.05 15.23
CA ALA A 331 13.48 17.42 14.79
C ALA A 331 12.21 18.01 15.44
N PHE A 332 11.09 17.28 15.39
CA PHE A 332 9.82 17.73 15.96
C PHE A 332 9.91 17.88 17.48
N LYS A 333 10.61 16.98 18.16
CA LYS A 333 10.90 17.12 19.60
C LYS A 333 11.70 18.39 19.89
N ALA A 334 12.78 18.65 19.14
CA ALA A 334 13.63 19.82 19.36
C ALA A 334 12.86 21.13 19.14
N ILE A 335 11.92 21.16 18.19
CA ILE A 335 11.01 22.29 17.96
C ILE A 335 10.02 22.45 19.11
N ASN A 336 9.37 21.36 19.54
CA ASN A 336 8.36 21.37 20.60
C ASN A 336 8.94 21.66 22.01
N ASP A 337 10.20 21.28 22.26
CA ASP A 337 10.91 21.60 23.50
C ASP A 337 11.44 23.05 23.52
N ASN A 338 11.46 23.75 22.39
CA ASN A 338 11.98 25.12 22.29
C ASN A 338 10.92 26.17 22.71
N PRO A 339 11.10 26.88 23.85
CA PRO A 339 10.12 27.85 24.34
C PRO A 339 9.93 29.07 23.44
N ASP A 340 10.88 29.34 22.53
CA ASP A 340 10.81 30.46 21.59
C ASP A 340 10.04 30.10 20.30
N THR A 341 9.60 28.83 20.14
CA THR A 341 8.88 28.39 18.94
C THR A 341 7.38 28.24 19.19
N GLN A 342 6.57 28.79 18.28
CA GLN A 342 5.12 28.65 18.34
C GLN A 342 4.68 27.27 17.86
N VAL A 343 4.26 26.40 18.78
CA VAL A 343 3.56 25.14 18.47
C VAL A 343 2.10 25.25 18.91
N VAL A 344 1.18 24.88 18.03
CA VAL A 344 -0.27 24.91 18.29
C VAL A 344 -0.74 23.47 18.47
N ILE A 345 -1.39 23.18 19.60
CA ILE A 345 -1.90 21.83 19.93
C ILE A 345 -3.39 21.95 20.25
N PRO A 346 -4.28 21.81 19.25
CA PRO A 346 -5.72 21.79 19.45
C PRO A 346 -6.16 20.64 20.37
N ASP A 347 -7.20 20.84 21.17
CA ASP A 347 -7.75 19.79 22.04
C ASP A 347 -8.71 18.87 21.28
N VAL A 348 -8.22 18.27 20.19
CA VAL A 348 -8.95 17.34 19.33
C VAL A 348 -8.06 16.15 18.94
N GLY A 349 -8.66 14.95 18.90
CA GLY A 349 -7.97 13.71 18.55
C GLY A 349 -8.23 13.27 17.10
N GLU A 350 -7.32 12.45 16.56
CA GLU A 350 -7.35 11.92 15.19
C GLU A 350 -8.72 11.33 14.78
N GLN A 351 -9.41 10.68 15.70
CA GLN A 351 -10.69 10.01 15.43
C GLN A 351 -11.79 11.01 15.06
N GLN A 352 -11.84 12.15 15.77
CA GLN A 352 -12.77 13.23 15.47
C GLN A 352 -12.37 13.95 14.17
N ILE A 353 -11.08 14.21 13.98
CA ILE A 353 -10.53 14.82 12.75
C ILE A 353 -10.92 14.03 11.51
N LEU A 354 -10.79 12.70 11.54
CA LEU A 354 -11.17 11.84 10.43
C LEU A 354 -12.69 11.80 10.24
N LYS A 355 -13.48 11.77 11.32
CA LYS A 355 -14.95 11.85 11.26
C LYS A 355 -15.41 13.15 10.59
N ASP A 356 -14.93 14.29 11.06
CA ASP A 356 -15.29 15.61 10.55
C ASP A 356 -14.88 15.76 9.08
N TYR A 357 -13.69 15.26 8.70
CA TYR A 357 -13.26 15.28 7.30
C TYR A 357 -14.17 14.44 6.39
N ILE A 358 -14.56 13.23 6.82
CA ILE A 358 -15.49 12.38 6.06
C ILE A 358 -16.85 13.07 5.93
N GLN A 359 -17.37 13.66 7.00
CA GLN A 359 -18.71 14.25 7.03
C GLN A 359 -18.79 15.60 6.31
N ASP A 360 -17.90 16.54 6.66
CA ASP A 360 -17.98 17.94 6.23
C ASP A 360 -17.20 18.23 4.94
N ALA A 361 -16.03 17.60 4.75
CA ALA A 361 -15.20 17.83 3.56
C ALA A 361 -15.58 16.93 2.38
N LEU A 362 -15.90 15.65 2.66
CA LEU A 362 -16.24 14.65 1.65
C LEU A 362 -17.75 14.40 1.49
N GLY A 363 -18.60 15.08 2.28
CA GLY A 363 -20.05 14.94 2.20
C GLY A 363 -20.56 13.54 2.59
N GLY A 364 -19.79 12.80 3.39
CA GLY A 364 -20.09 11.45 3.86
C GLY A 364 -19.59 10.32 2.96
N MET A 365 -18.92 10.58 1.82
CA MET A 365 -18.51 9.53 0.87
C MET A 365 -17.00 9.53 0.57
N VAL A 366 -16.32 8.42 0.90
CA VAL A 366 -14.88 8.23 0.63
C VAL A 366 -14.67 7.43 -0.66
N THR A 367 -14.24 8.11 -1.71
CA THR A 367 -13.91 7.51 -3.03
C THR A 367 -12.39 7.45 -3.22
N LEU A 368 -11.73 6.53 -2.52
CA LEU A 368 -10.28 6.29 -2.62
C LEU A 368 -10.02 4.77 -2.77
N PRO A 369 -10.04 4.22 -4.00
CA PRO A 369 -9.71 2.81 -4.23
C PRO A 369 -8.22 2.53 -4.03
N GLU A 370 -7.88 1.24 -3.95
CA GLU A 370 -6.51 0.71 -4.02
C GLU A 370 -6.38 -0.15 -5.30
N PRO A 371 -5.22 -0.14 -5.99
CA PRO A 371 -4.05 0.70 -5.71
C PRO A 371 -4.31 2.18 -5.97
N LEU A 372 -3.59 3.04 -5.23
CA LEU A 372 -3.56 4.48 -5.50
C LEU A 372 -2.83 4.75 -6.81
N LEU A 373 -3.40 5.61 -7.65
CA LEU A 373 -2.97 5.87 -9.04
C LEU A 373 -1.93 7.01 -9.13
N ASP A 374 -1.98 7.91 -8.16
CA ASP A 374 -1.22 9.16 -8.05
C ASP A 374 -0.42 9.17 -6.74
N ASN A 375 0.47 8.18 -6.56
CA ASN A 375 1.24 8.02 -5.31
C ASN A 375 2.10 9.26 -5.00
N ARG A 376 1.97 9.75 -3.77
CA ARG A 376 2.73 10.86 -3.19
C ARG A 376 4.06 10.38 -2.62
N ILE A 377 4.13 9.11 -2.21
CA ILE A 377 5.35 8.45 -1.71
C ILE A 377 5.75 7.39 -2.72
N VAL A 378 6.94 7.55 -3.29
CA VAL A 378 7.49 6.65 -4.31
C VAL A 378 8.86 6.15 -3.85
N ASN A 379 9.00 4.84 -3.77
CA ASN A 379 10.32 4.19 -3.72
C ASN A 379 10.78 4.02 -5.17
N ILE A 380 11.99 4.48 -5.51
CA ILE A 380 12.48 4.42 -6.90
C ILE A 380 12.72 3.00 -7.42
N HIS A 381 12.80 2.02 -6.52
CA HIS A 381 12.89 0.59 -6.84
C HIS A 381 11.53 -0.14 -6.71
N ASP A 382 10.54 0.48 -6.03
CA ASP A 382 9.13 0.10 -6.24
C ASP A 382 8.63 0.80 -7.52
N ILE A 383 9.33 0.57 -8.63
CA ILE A 383 8.74 0.74 -9.96
C ILE A 383 7.51 -0.16 -9.93
N PRO A 384 6.29 0.39 -10.09
CA PRO A 384 5.09 -0.38 -9.83
C PRO A 384 5.04 -1.58 -10.79
N VAL A 385 4.96 -2.78 -10.21
CA VAL A 385 4.51 -3.96 -10.94
C VAL A 385 3.13 -3.62 -11.51
N LEU A 386 3.10 -3.33 -12.82
CA LEU A 386 1.90 -2.84 -13.51
C LEU A 386 0.88 -3.97 -13.66
N THR A 387 0.12 -4.23 -12.60
CA THR A 387 -1.15 -4.94 -12.69
C THR A 387 -2.13 -4.10 -13.51
N ALA A 388 -2.16 -4.37 -14.82
CA ALA A 388 -3.13 -3.87 -15.80
C ALA A 388 -3.32 -2.34 -15.89
N TYR A 389 -2.57 -1.72 -16.81
CA TYR A 389 -2.86 -0.47 -17.53
C TYR A 389 -3.70 0.64 -16.85
N GLN A 390 -3.01 1.73 -16.48
CA GLN A 390 -3.52 3.08 -16.70
C GLN A 390 -2.50 3.94 -17.44
N ILE A 391 -2.98 4.87 -18.27
CA ILE A 391 -2.15 5.71 -19.15
C ILE A 391 -2.45 7.19 -18.87
N HIS A 392 -1.40 7.98 -18.62
CA HIS A 392 -1.42 9.43 -18.77
C HIS A 392 -0.35 9.87 -19.77
N ALA A 393 -0.65 10.86 -20.61
CA ALA A 393 0.28 11.43 -21.58
C ALA A 393 0.23 12.97 -21.56
N LEU A 394 1.40 13.62 -21.53
CA LEU A 394 1.52 15.08 -21.64
C LEU A 394 1.92 15.52 -23.08
N THR A 395 2.08 16.82 -23.32
CA THR A 395 1.59 17.42 -24.58
C THR A 395 2.59 18.27 -25.37
N LEU A 396 2.76 17.88 -26.66
CA LEU A 396 3.17 18.65 -27.85
C LEU A 396 4.27 19.74 -27.70
N PHE A 397 5.47 19.43 -28.20
CA PHE A 397 6.04 20.08 -29.40
C PHE A 397 7.08 19.13 -30.02
N GLY A 398 6.67 18.35 -31.04
CA GLY A 398 7.34 17.08 -31.38
C GLY A 398 6.90 16.00 -30.40
N ARG A 399 6.22 14.96 -30.88
CA ARG A 399 5.56 13.91 -30.07
C ARG A 399 5.81 12.56 -30.76
N VAL A 400 6.11 11.45 -30.07
CA VAL A 400 6.17 11.17 -28.62
C VAL A 400 7.55 10.52 -28.30
N THR A 401 8.01 10.62 -27.06
CA THR A 401 9.25 9.99 -26.55
C THR A 401 9.09 8.49 -26.25
N ASP A 402 10.22 7.85 -25.96
CA ASP A 402 10.43 6.41 -25.87
C ASP A 402 9.62 5.64 -24.80
N ASP A 403 9.74 4.32 -24.93
CA ASP A 403 9.39 3.23 -24.02
C ASP A 403 7.92 2.88 -23.80
N ALA A 404 7.60 1.65 -24.21
CA ALA A 404 6.30 1.05 -24.09
C ALA A 404 6.49 -0.47 -24.17
N ALA A 405 6.35 -1.19 -23.04
CA ALA A 405 7.05 -2.47 -22.81
C ALA A 405 6.45 -3.32 -21.63
N SER A 406 6.45 -4.67 -21.69
CA SER A 406 6.07 -5.62 -20.59
C SER A 406 7.08 -6.76 -20.25
N GLU A 407 7.54 -6.92 -18.99
CA GLU A 407 8.71 -7.75 -18.59
C GLU A 407 8.55 -9.28 -18.31
N GLY A 408 9.43 -10.17 -18.82
CA GLY A 408 9.48 -11.63 -18.54
C GLY A 408 10.87 -12.30 -18.38
N ASP A 409 11.03 -13.29 -17.47
CA ASP A 409 12.29 -13.96 -17.01
C ASP A 409 12.89 -14.92 -18.06
N PHE A 410 14.22 -14.94 -18.21
CA PHE A 410 14.96 -15.77 -19.18
C PHE A 410 15.96 -16.77 -18.59
N ASP A 411 16.57 -16.50 -17.43
CA ASP A 411 17.54 -17.39 -16.78
C ASP A 411 16.97 -18.14 -15.56
N ASN A 412 15.70 -17.87 -15.23
CA ASN A 412 14.88 -18.61 -14.28
C ASN A 412 15.49 -18.60 -12.87
N ASP A 413 15.98 -17.44 -12.45
CA ASP A 413 16.37 -17.13 -11.07
C ASP A 413 15.17 -16.64 -10.23
N GLY A 414 14.07 -16.26 -10.88
CA GLY A 414 12.84 -15.74 -10.26
C GLY A 414 12.58 -14.25 -10.54
N VAL A 415 13.32 -13.61 -11.45
CA VAL A 415 13.21 -12.17 -11.80
C VAL A 415 12.90 -11.99 -13.29
N SER A 416 11.87 -11.21 -13.64
CA SER A 416 11.55 -10.91 -15.05
C SER A 416 12.63 -10.07 -15.74
N ASN A 417 12.93 -10.38 -17.02
CA ASN A 417 14.11 -9.91 -17.76
C ASN A 417 13.89 -9.05 -19.05
N TYR A 418 12.71 -8.96 -19.71
CA TYR A 418 12.57 -8.11 -20.93
C TYR A 418 11.14 -7.82 -21.46
N ALA A 419 11.01 -6.79 -22.33
CA ALA A 419 9.74 -6.12 -22.60
C ALA A 419 9.48 -5.42 -23.97
N GLU A 420 8.23 -5.47 -24.51
CA GLU A 420 7.69 -4.65 -25.65
C GLU A 420 6.14 -4.46 -25.63
N PHE A 421 5.61 -3.25 -25.93
CA PHE A 421 4.21 -2.87 -26.27
C PHE A 421 4.06 -1.37 -26.70
N HIS A 422 4.17 -0.97 -27.98
CA HIS A 422 4.07 0.48 -28.37
C HIS A 422 2.65 1.05 -28.68
N PHE A 423 2.45 2.34 -28.32
CA PHE A 423 1.18 3.10 -28.20
C PHE A 423 0.49 3.51 -29.53
N ALA A 424 -0.69 4.17 -29.60
CA ALA A 424 -2.03 4.02 -28.98
C ALA A 424 -3.00 5.19 -29.34
N SER A 425 -4.29 4.94 -29.67
CA SER A 425 -5.42 5.88 -29.41
C SER A 425 -6.79 5.16 -29.38
N GLY A 426 -7.78 5.71 -28.66
CA GLY A 426 -9.07 5.04 -28.32
C GLY A 426 -10.07 4.85 -29.47
N SER A 427 -11.24 4.24 -29.25
CA SER A 427 -11.99 4.10 -27.99
C SER A 427 -13.00 2.93 -27.96
N ASP A 428 -13.42 2.64 -26.74
CA ASP A 428 -14.58 1.87 -26.27
C ASP A 428 -14.81 0.38 -26.53
N ASP A 429 -15.49 -0.16 -25.52
CA ASP A 429 -15.31 -1.48 -24.95
C ASP A 429 -16.35 -2.46 -25.48
N SER A 430 -15.86 -3.56 -26.01
CA SER A 430 -16.50 -4.87 -25.88
C SER A 430 -15.39 -5.91 -25.90
N ASP A 431 -14.54 -5.89 -24.87
CA ASP A 431 -13.31 -6.69 -24.72
C ASP A 431 -12.23 -6.51 -25.81
N SER A 432 -12.37 -5.56 -26.73
CA SER A 432 -11.31 -5.13 -27.65
C SER A 432 -11.53 -3.71 -28.19
N LYS A 433 -10.79 -2.72 -27.68
CA LYS A 433 -10.81 -1.34 -28.19
C LYS A 433 -9.86 -1.24 -29.40
N PRO A 434 -10.30 -0.82 -30.61
CA PRO A 434 -9.39 -0.65 -31.75
C PRO A 434 -8.39 0.47 -31.47
N MET A 435 -7.10 0.16 -31.47
CA MET A 435 -6.03 1.15 -31.28
C MET A 435 -5.69 1.83 -32.61
N VAL A 436 -5.76 3.17 -32.67
CA VAL A 436 -5.44 3.93 -33.89
C VAL A 436 -4.15 4.74 -33.73
N LEU A 437 -3.17 4.57 -34.62
CA LEU A 437 -1.99 5.44 -34.71
C LEU A 437 -2.20 6.52 -35.78
N ALA A 438 -1.70 7.75 -35.55
CA ALA A 438 -1.85 8.89 -36.46
C ALA A 438 -0.50 9.54 -36.80
N GLY A 439 -0.23 9.79 -38.09
CA GLY A 439 0.99 10.49 -38.55
C GLY A 439 0.77 11.32 -39.81
N ALA A 440 1.66 12.28 -40.08
CA ALA A 440 1.60 13.19 -41.22
C ALA A 440 2.74 12.89 -42.21
N THR A 441 2.43 12.78 -43.52
CA THR A 441 3.41 12.35 -44.51
C THR A 441 3.87 13.47 -45.45
N ALA A 442 5.19 13.59 -45.55
CA ALA A 442 5.91 14.11 -46.71
C ALA A 442 7.22 13.33 -46.85
N GLU A 443 7.92 13.12 -45.72
CA GLU A 443 9.04 12.16 -45.58
C GLU A 443 8.98 11.36 -44.25
N GLY A 444 7.86 11.43 -43.52
CA GLY A 444 7.64 10.71 -42.26
C GLY A 444 6.93 9.37 -42.47
N LEU A 445 7.62 8.27 -42.16
CA LEU A 445 7.05 6.92 -42.15
C LEU A 445 6.14 6.73 -40.94
N ILE A 446 5.02 6.03 -41.13
CA ILE A 446 4.14 5.60 -40.04
C ILE A 446 4.34 4.10 -39.85
N THR A 447 4.88 3.73 -38.70
CA THR A 447 5.11 2.33 -38.29
C THR A 447 4.21 2.00 -37.11
N LEU A 448 3.55 0.84 -37.15
CA LEU A 448 2.74 0.28 -36.07
C LEU A 448 3.29 -1.10 -35.71
N SER A 449 3.77 -1.28 -34.48
CA SER A 449 4.36 -2.54 -34.00
C SER A 449 3.53 -3.12 -32.86
N HIS A 450 3.27 -4.43 -32.89
CA HIS A 450 2.55 -5.17 -31.85
C HIS A 450 3.06 -6.61 -31.73
N ALA A 451 2.86 -7.24 -30.58
CA ALA A 451 3.35 -8.59 -30.29
C ALA A 451 2.21 -9.57 -29.99
N ARG A 452 2.35 -10.84 -30.40
CA ARG A 452 1.37 -11.92 -30.16
C ARG A 452 2.06 -13.26 -29.86
N VAL A 453 1.35 -14.19 -29.23
CA VAL A 453 1.85 -15.56 -29.00
C VAL A 453 1.93 -16.32 -30.33
N ALA A 454 3.08 -16.93 -30.63
CA ALA A 454 3.30 -17.71 -31.83
C ALA A 454 2.34 -18.91 -31.92
N GLY A 455 1.74 -19.11 -33.09
CA GLY A 455 0.83 -20.24 -33.35
C GLY A 455 -0.60 -20.08 -32.80
N SER A 456 -1.05 -18.87 -32.42
CA SER A 456 -2.46 -18.63 -32.09
C SER A 456 -3.38 -18.75 -33.33
N ASP A 457 -4.56 -19.36 -33.19
CA ASP A 457 -5.58 -19.47 -34.27
C ASP A 457 -6.32 -18.14 -34.57
N ALA A 458 -5.94 -17.02 -33.93
CA ALA A 458 -6.60 -15.72 -34.07
C ALA A 458 -6.35 -15.08 -35.44
N THR A 459 -7.38 -14.49 -36.07
CA THR A 459 -7.25 -13.82 -37.37
C THR A 459 -7.08 -12.32 -37.17
N TRP A 460 -5.96 -11.77 -37.65
CA TRP A 460 -5.61 -10.37 -37.47
C TRP A 460 -5.89 -9.59 -38.75
N ILE A 461 -6.59 -8.46 -38.62
CA ILE A 461 -7.00 -7.61 -39.74
C ILE A 461 -6.48 -6.20 -39.52
N TYR A 462 -5.78 -5.68 -40.52
CA TYR A 462 -5.15 -4.37 -40.52
C TYR A 462 -5.99 -3.40 -41.35
N GLU A 463 -6.24 -2.20 -40.85
CA GLU A 463 -7.12 -1.23 -41.51
C GLU A 463 -6.59 0.19 -41.38
N ALA A 464 -6.93 1.07 -42.33
CA ALA A 464 -6.57 2.48 -42.28
C ALA A 464 -7.73 3.42 -42.65
N THR A 465 -7.56 4.70 -42.33
CA THR A 465 -8.43 5.79 -42.79
C THR A 465 -7.63 7.09 -42.88
N GLU A 466 -8.01 8.01 -43.74
CA GLU A 466 -7.48 9.39 -43.76
C GLU A 466 -8.26 10.31 -42.80
N ASN A 467 -9.44 9.88 -42.34
CA ASN A 467 -10.30 10.69 -41.49
C ASN A 467 -11.09 9.84 -40.49
N LEU A 468 -10.64 9.84 -39.24
CA LEU A 468 -11.32 9.23 -38.09
C LEU A 468 -12.80 9.61 -37.96
N SER A 469 -13.20 10.83 -38.32
CA SER A 469 -14.60 11.27 -38.19
C SER A 469 -15.54 10.66 -39.23
N SER A 470 -15.00 10.00 -40.27
CA SER A 470 -15.82 9.26 -41.25
C SER A 470 -16.37 7.96 -40.67
N GLY A 471 -15.67 7.34 -39.71
CA GLY A 471 -15.96 5.99 -39.22
C GLY A 471 -15.70 4.87 -40.25
N THR A 472 -15.27 5.20 -41.47
CA THR A 472 -14.99 4.24 -42.54
C THR A 472 -13.52 3.84 -42.49
N TRP A 473 -13.28 2.53 -42.57
CA TRP A 473 -11.97 1.91 -42.48
C TRP A 473 -11.76 1.00 -43.68
N ASP A 474 -10.67 1.22 -44.41
CA ASP A 474 -10.28 0.40 -45.55
C ASP A 474 -9.29 -0.67 -45.07
N THR A 475 -9.60 -1.94 -45.35
CA THR A 475 -8.71 -3.06 -45.02
C THR A 475 -7.42 -2.96 -45.84
N LEU A 476 -6.29 -2.94 -45.14
CA LEU A 476 -4.98 -2.84 -45.73
C LEU A 476 -4.56 -4.18 -46.35
N ILE A 477 -3.87 -4.11 -47.49
CA ILE A 477 -3.27 -5.27 -48.17
C ILE A 477 -1.73 -5.15 -48.13
N GLN A 478 -1.06 -6.19 -47.63
CA GLN A 478 0.41 -6.25 -47.52
C GLN A 478 1.05 -6.19 -48.91
N GLY A 479 2.09 -5.38 -49.06
CA GLY A 479 2.79 -5.12 -50.32
C GLY A 479 2.10 -4.11 -51.25
N GLU A 480 0.84 -3.74 -50.99
CA GLU A 480 0.13 -2.67 -51.71
C GLU A 480 0.04 -1.38 -50.87
N HIS A 481 -0.27 -1.50 -49.58
CA HIS A 481 -0.53 -0.35 -48.69
C HIS A 481 0.48 -0.25 -47.53
N PHE A 482 1.08 -1.37 -47.13
CA PHE A 482 2.07 -1.47 -46.07
C PHE A 482 3.05 -2.62 -46.37
N GLU A 483 4.29 -2.49 -45.92
CA GLU A 483 5.16 -3.64 -45.69
C GLU A 483 4.93 -4.17 -44.28
N MET A 484 5.08 -5.49 -44.10
CA MET A 484 4.98 -6.14 -42.80
C MET A 484 6.17 -7.05 -42.59
N VAL A 485 6.83 -6.86 -41.45
CA VAL A 485 7.90 -7.72 -40.95
C VAL A 485 7.33 -8.47 -39.75
N VAL A 486 7.54 -9.78 -39.71
CA VAL A 486 7.22 -10.62 -38.56
C VAL A 486 8.51 -11.27 -38.10
N THR A 487 8.85 -11.08 -36.83
CA THR A 487 10.02 -11.69 -36.18
C THR A 487 9.55 -12.50 -34.98
N GLU A 488 9.90 -13.79 -34.96
CA GLU A 488 9.64 -14.66 -33.82
C GLU A 488 10.84 -14.63 -32.86
N GLN A 489 10.59 -14.31 -31.60
CA GLN A 489 11.55 -14.39 -30.52
C GLN A 489 10.90 -15.10 -29.32
N ASP A 490 11.47 -16.24 -28.94
CA ASP A 490 11.12 -17.01 -27.73
C ASP A 490 9.62 -17.33 -27.58
N GLY A 491 8.95 -17.62 -28.70
CA GLY A 491 7.53 -17.99 -28.76
C GLY A 491 6.58 -16.80 -28.88
N ILE A 492 7.10 -15.58 -29.04
CA ILE A 492 6.35 -14.36 -29.32
C ILE A 492 6.67 -13.90 -30.76
N GLU A 493 5.65 -13.67 -31.57
CA GLU A 493 5.76 -13.02 -32.86
C GLU A 493 5.55 -11.51 -32.69
N ILE A 494 6.61 -10.73 -32.93
CA ILE A 494 6.55 -9.27 -33.08
C ILE A 494 6.18 -8.99 -34.54
N VAL A 495 5.20 -8.12 -34.75
CA VAL A 495 4.65 -7.75 -36.05
C VAL A 495 4.73 -6.24 -36.24
N GLU A 496 5.56 -5.82 -37.18
CA GLU A 496 5.73 -4.41 -37.56
C GLU A 496 5.06 -4.12 -38.90
N LEU A 497 4.27 -3.04 -38.97
CA LEU A 497 3.57 -2.59 -40.17
C LEU A 497 4.07 -1.20 -40.56
N GLN A 498 4.68 -1.07 -41.73
CA GLN A 498 5.22 0.19 -42.25
C GLN A 498 4.39 0.66 -43.45
N SER A 499 3.76 1.84 -43.37
CA SER A 499 2.96 2.35 -44.48
C SER A 499 3.80 2.67 -45.72
N LEU A 500 3.30 2.28 -46.90
CA LEU A 500 3.93 2.56 -48.21
C LEU A 500 3.39 3.81 -48.90
N ASN A 501 2.29 4.41 -48.39
CA ASN A 501 1.63 5.54 -49.03
C ASN A 501 2.19 6.89 -48.52
N THR A 502 2.79 7.66 -49.43
CA THR A 502 3.47 8.94 -49.14
C THR A 502 2.70 10.18 -49.62
N GLY A 503 1.41 10.05 -49.90
CA GLY A 503 0.58 11.06 -50.56
C GLY A 503 -0.43 11.81 -49.68
N PHE A 504 -0.40 11.61 -48.36
CA PHE A 504 -1.48 12.03 -47.46
C PHE A 504 -1.01 12.98 -46.35
N ASP A 505 -1.74 14.08 -46.13
CA ASP A 505 -1.46 15.04 -45.05
C ASP A 505 -1.56 14.40 -43.66
N SER A 506 -2.45 13.42 -43.49
CA SER A 506 -2.55 12.58 -42.30
C SER A 506 -3.12 11.20 -42.63
N LEU A 507 -2.51 10.14 -42.10
CA LEU A 507 -3.00 8.76 -42.23
C LEU A 507 -3.13 8.12 -40.85
N PHE A 508 -4.20 7.35 -40.67
CA PHE A 508 -4.53 6.64 -39.44
C PHE A 508 -4.53 5.12 -39.69
N MET A 509 -3.87 4.32 -38.85
CA MET A 509 -3.83 2.84 -38.98
C MET A 509 -4.29 2.16 -37.68
N ARG A 510 -4.96 1.01 -37.80
CA ARG A 510 -5.39 0.18 -36.67
C ARG A 510 -5.26 -1.32 -36.94
N VAL A 511 -5.27 -2.08 -35.85
CA VAL A 511 -5.37 -3.54 -35.85
C VAL A 511 -6.67 -3.96 -35.16
N ARG A 512 -7.33 -5.01 -35.69
CA ARG A 512 -8.43 -5.72 -35.01
C ARG A 512 -8.20 -7.23 -35.07
N VAL A 513 -8.77 -7.94 -34.10
CA VAL A 513 -8.78 -9.41 -34.03
C VAL A 513 -10.20 -9.91 -34.34
N GLU A 514 -10.31 -10.95 -35.16
CA GLU A 514 -11.52 -11.75 -35.39
C GLU A 514 -11.29 -13.24 -35.02
#